data_AF-A0A9N8PE72-F1
#
_entry.id   AF-A0A9N8PE72-F1
#
_cell.length_a   1.000
_cell.length_b   1.000
_cell.length_c   1.000
_cell.angle_alpha   90.00
_cell.angle_beta   90.00
_cell.angle_gamma   90.00
#
_symmetry.space_group_name_H-M   'P 1'
#
loop_
_entity.id
_entity.type
_entity.pdbx_description
1 polymer ?
#
loop_
_entity_poly.entity_id
_entity_poly.type
_entity_poly.pdbx_seq_one_letter_code
_entity_poly.pdbx_strand_id
1 'polypeptide(L)'
;MASLSRSVSSLAVSSRINVVLRIGSRVPRTAHVNRVSGTYTPIGWRFGSSAAISRKEPIAGDAEPPTKLVGNSKVYKSAEDAVADIKSGSTILSSGFGLCGVAAIAKRGASEVTNLTAVSNNAGVGDGGLASLVKSGQVTKLIISYLGGNKVLEKKYLSGEIGIELCPQGTLAERIRAGGAGIPAFFTPTGVNTAIMTGDIPVRFGPPAEGSTELSVLEAGTPRETREFDGKTYNMERAIKGDVGVLRAWKVDEAGNCRFR
;
A
#
# COMPACT_ATOMS: atom_id res chain seq x y z
N MET A 1 57.02 -28.00 -3.62
CA MET A 1 56.44 -26.65 -3.42
C MET A 1 55.72 -26.26 -4.70
N ALA A 2 54.39 -26.43 -4.72
CA ALA A 2 53.55 -26.06 -5.85
C ALA A 2 53.27 -24.55 -5.81
N SER A 3 53.63 -23.84 -6.88
CA SER A 3 53.40 -22.41 -7.05
C SER A 3 52.03 -22.15 -7.69
N LEU A 4 51.35 -21.12 -7.20
CA LEU A 4 49.94 -20.82 -7.38
C LEU A 4 49.55 -20.39 -8.81
N SER A 5 48.62 -21.16 -9.37
CA SER A 5 47.34 -20.72 -9.97
C SER A 5 47.13 -19.21 -10.23
N ARG A 6 46.94 -18.85 -11.51
CA ARG A 6 46.00 -17.82 -11.95
C ARG A 6 45.11 -18.41 -13.06
N SER A 7 43.95 -18.91 -12.66
CA SER A 7 42.82 -19.13 -13.57
C SER A 7 41.76 -18.08 -13.26
N VAL A 8 41.50 -17.22 -14.23
CA VAL A 8 40.42 -16.24 -14.23
C VAL A 8 39.11 -17.04 -14.29
N SER A 9 38.48 -17.23 -13.14
CA SER A 9 37.16 -17.84 -13.04
C SER A 9 36.12 -16.73 -13.06
N SER A 10 35.31 -16.74 -14.11
CA SER A 10 34.10 -15.94 -14.28
C SER A 10 33.15 -16.16 -13.10
N LEU A 11 33.05 -15.17 -12.22
CA LEU A 11 31.96 -15.10 -11.25
C LEU A 11 30.69 -14.76 -12.01
N ALA A 12 29.90 -15.81 -12.26
CA ALA A 12 28.56 -15.71 -12.80
C ALA A 12 27.72 -14.77 -11.92
N VAL A 13 27.45 -13.58 -12.44
CA VAL A 13 26.44 -12.67 -11.91
C VAL A 13 25.10 -13.38 -12.07
N SER A 14 24.59 -13.93 -10.98
CA SER A 14 23.21 -14.45 -10.91
C SER A 14 22.26 -13.26 -11.09
N SER A 15 21.81 -13.05 -12.32
CA SER A 15 20.83 -12.05 -12.72
C SER A 15 19.45 -12.40 -12.15
N ARG A 16 19.26 -12.20 -10.84
CA ARG A 16 17.93 -12.15 -10.25
C ARG A 16 17.33 -10.79 -10.55
N ILE A 17 16.61 -10.72 -11.66
CA ILE A 17 15.88 -9.52 -12.09
C ILE A 17 14.83 -9.18 -11.02
N ASN A 18 15.07 -8.11 -10.26
CA ASN A 18 14.07 -7.46 -9.44
C ASN A 18 13.18 -6.64 -10.37
N VAL A 19 12.08 -7.21 -10.85
CA VAL A 19 11.11 -6.45 -11.66
C VAL A 19 10.22 -5.65 -10.72
N VAL A 20 10.39 -4.34 -10.69
CA VAL A 20 9.43 -3.42 -10.05
C VAL A 20 8.28 -3.22 -11.05
N LEU A 21 7.12 -3.81 -10.77
CA LEU A 21 5.92 -3.61 -11.59
C LEU A 21 4.97 -2.60 -10.93
N ARG A 22 4.81 -1.44 -11.55
CA ARG A 22 3.90 -0.39 -11.08
C ARG A 22 2.49 -0.58 -11.65
N ILE A 23 1.49 -0.67 -10.77
CA ILE A 23 0.07 -0.68 -11.13
C ILE A 23 -0.56 0.61 -10.56
N GLY A 24 -0.88 1.57 -11.44
CA GLY A 24 -1.58 2.80 -11.06
C GLY A 24 -3.09 2.59 -10.98
N SER A 25 -3.73 3.07 -9.91
CA SER A 25 -5.20 3.07 -9.78
C SER A 25 -5.79 4.40 -10.28
N ARG A 26 -6.79 4.35 -11.18
CA ARG A 26 -7.61 5.52 -11.55
C ARG A 26 -9.08 5.13 -11.69
N VAL A 27 -9.96 5.87 -11.01
CA VAL A 27 -11.39 6.05 -11.34
C VAL A 27 -11.80 7.48 -10.90
N PRO A 28 -12.70 8.19 -11.63
CA PRO A 28 -13.02 9.61 -11.40
C PRO A 28 -13.74 9.88 -10.07
N ARG A 29 -13.63 11.12 -9.57
CA ARG A 29 -14.31 11.62 -8.36
C ARG A 29 -15.85 11.59 -8.49
N THR A 30 -16.49 11.31 -7.36
CA THR A 30 -17.93 11.20 -7.12
C THR A 30 -18.74 12.42 -7.56
N ALA A 31 -19.86 12.18 -8.25
CA ALA A 31 -20.92 13.17 -8.46
C ALA A 31 -21.82 13.28 -7.20
N HIS A 32 -22.17 14.50 -6.81
CA HIS A 32 -23.16 14.77 -5.77
C HIS A 32 -24.56 14.33 -6.21
N VAL A 33 -25.26 13.58 -5.37
CA VAL A 33 -26.67 13.23 -5.56
C VAL A 33 -27.52 14.17 -4.70
N ASN A 34 -28.32 15.01 -5.35
CA ASN A 34 -29.37 15.77 -4.68
C ASN A 34 -30.57 14.87 -4.39
N ARG A 35 -31.14 15.05 -3.20
CA ARG A 35 -32.33 14.36 -2.69
C ARG A 35 -33.54 14.71 -3.56
N VAL A 36 -34.18 13.70 -4.17
CA VAL A 36 -35.49 13.87 -4.83
C VAL A 36 -36.53 13.11 -4.02
N SER A 37 -37.47 13.83 -3.43
CA SER A 37 -38.73 13.29 -2.90
C SER A 37 -39.71 13.10 -4.06
N GLY A 38 -40.27 11.90 -4.24
CA GLY A 38 -41.30 11.67 -5.25
C GLY A 38 -41.72 10.20 -5.37
N THR A 39 -43.03 10.00 -5.48
CA THR A 39 -43.80 8.74 -5.39
C THR A 39 -43.48 7.69 -6.46
N TYR A 40 -43.63 6.42 -6.08
CA TYR A 40 -43.37 5.23 -6.90
C TYR A 40 -44.39 5.08 -8.04
N THR A 41 -43.90 4.90 -9.27
CA THR A 41 -44.65 4.31 -10.40
C THR A 41 -43.85 3.12 -10.95
N PRO A 42 -44.50 2.03 -11.38
CA PRO A 42 -43.83 0.79 -11.72
C PRO A 42 -42.99 0.95 -13.00
N ILE A 43 -41.73 0.49 -12.92
CA ILE A 43 -40.75 0.58 -14.01
C ILE A 43 -41.13 -0.43 -15.11
N GLY A 44 -41.70 0.08 -16.20
CA GLY A 44 -41.65 -0.58 -17.50
C GLY A 44 -40.26 -0.38 -18.11
N TRP A 45 -39.62 -1.46 -18.56
CA TRP A 45 -38.31 -1.39 -19.21
C TRP A 45 -38.46 -0.69 -20.57
N ARG A 46 -38.05 0.59 -20.66
CA ARG A 46 -37.93 1.31 -21.92
C ARG A 46 -36.44 1.44 -22.27
N PHE A 47 -36.02 0.76 -23.34
CA PHE A 47 -34.73 1.04 -23.98
C PHE A 47 -34.84 2.37 -24.74
N GLY A 48 -34.43 3.45 -24.09
CA GLY A 48 -34.36 4.78 -24.70
C GLY A 48 -33.01 5.00 -25.38
N SER A 49 -33.04 5.43 -26.65
CA SER A 49 -31.90 5.95 -27.41
C SER A 49 -31.28 7.17 -26.70
N SER A 50 -29.95 7.19 -26.54
CA SER A 50 -29.21 8.29 -25.92
C SER A 50 -29.47 9.63 -26.60
N ALA A 51 -30.20 10.52 -25.93
CA ALA A 51 -30.10 11.95 -26.18
C ALA A 51 -28.78 12.45 -25.54
N ALA A 52 -27.93 13.09 -26.34
CA ALA A 52 -26.66 13.64 -25.90
C ALA A 52 -26.89 14.75 -24.87
N ILE A 53 -26.44 14.53 -23.63
CA ILE A 53 -26.34 15.56 -22.62
C ILE A 53 -25.18 16.48 -23.01
N SER A 54 -25.49 17.72 -23.38
CA SER A 54 -24.52 18.78 -23.63
C SER A 54 -23.67 19.02 -22.39
N ARG A 55 -22.36 18.77 -22.47
CA ARG A 55 -21.41 19.04 -21.39
C ARG A 55 -21.32 20.56 -21.17
N LYS A 56 -21.47 21.00 -19.92
CA LYS A 56 -21.03 22.34 -19.49
C LYS A 56 -19.50 22.40 -19.55
N GLU A 57 -19.00 23.60 -19.86
CA GLU A 57 -17.59 23.96 -20.03
C GLU A 57 -16.67 23.47 -18.89
N PRO A 58 -15.40 23.17 -19.17
CA PRO A 58 -14.46 22.66 -18.17
C PRO A 58 -14.09 23.74 -17.16
N ILE A 59 -14.04 23.34 -15.88
CA ILE A 59 -13.55 24.17 -14.79
C ILE A 59 -12.04 24.32 -14.97
N ALA A 60 -11.54 25.56 -15.00
CA ALA A 60 -10.11 25.85 -15.11
C ALA A 60 -9.35 25.25 -13.91
N GLY A 61 -8.41 24.33 -14.19
CA GLY A 61 -7.57 23.69 -13.17
C GLY A 61 -7.21 22.22 -13.43
N ASP A 62 -7.77 21.59 -14.47
CA ASP A 62 -7.43 20.22 -14.84
C ASP A 62 -6.05 20.18 -15.51
N ALA A 63 -4.99 20.00 -14.72
CA ALA A 63 -3.71 19.59 -15.25
C ALA A 63 -3.93 18.30 -16.06
N GLU A 64 -3.58 18.33 -17.35
CA GLU A 64 -3.72 17.16 -18.22
C GLU A 64 -3.11 15.94 -17.52
N PRO A 65 -3.80 14.79 -17.53
CA PRO A 65 -3.21 13.58 -17.01
C PRO A 65 -1.88 13.34 -17.74
N PRO A 66 -0.77 13.05 -17.02
CA PRO A 66 0.53 12.89 -17.66
C PRO A 66 0.44 11.87 -18.79
N THR A 67 1.00 12.22 -19.94
CA THR A 67 1.02 11.40 -21.14
C THR A 67 1.53 10.01 -20.81
N LYS A 68 0.70 8.98 -21.03
CA LYS A 68 1.16 7.60 -20.88
C LYS A 68 2.21 7.34 -21.97
N LEU A 69 3.47 7.29 -21.58
CA LEU A 69 4.52 6.68 -22.39
C LEU A 69 4.27 5.17 -22.42
N VAL A 70 3.38 4.72 -23.30
CA VAL A 70 3.27 3.30 -23.63
C VAL A 70 4.45 2.99 -24.56
N GLY A 71 5.64 2.82 -23.98
CA GLY A 71 6.75 2.22 -24.70
C GLY A 71 6.42 0.75 -25.01
N ASN A 72 7.07 0.20 -26.04
CA ASN A 72 6.89 -1.21 -26.42
C ASN A 72 7.29 -2.21 -25.31
N SER A 73 7.96 -1.76 -24.24
CA SER A 73 8.40 -2.59 -23.12
C SER A 73 8.22 -1.87 -21.78
N LYS A 74 7.82 -2.63 -20.75
CA LYS A 74 7.78 -2.17 -19.34
C LYS A 74 9.06 -2.50 -18.57
N VAL A 75 10.12 -2.91 -19.28
CA VAL A 75 11.42 -3.24 -18.70
C VAL A 75 12.22 -1.96 -18.50
N TYR A 76 12.65 -1.72 -17.27
CA TYR A 76 13.55 -0.63 -16.92
C TYR A 76 15.01 -1.10 -16.95
N LYS A 77 15.94 -0.18 -17.24
CA LYS A 77 17.38 -0.48 -17.32
C LYS A 77 17.99 -0.78 -15.96
N SER A 78 17.44 -0.19 -14.91
CA SER A 78 17.88 -0.35 -13.53
C SER A 78 16.68 -0.35 -12.57
N ALA A 79 16.90 -0.81 -11.34
CA ALA A 79 15.87 -0.76 -10.31
C ALA A 79 15.63 0.68 -9.85
N GLU A 80 16.67 1.52 -9.87
CA GLU A 80 16.66 2.95 -9.58
C GLU A 80 15.75 3.71 -10.56
N ASP A 81 15.90 3.44 -11.87
CA ASP A 81 15.05 4.06 -12.90
C ASP A 81 13.57 3.70 -12.71
N ALA A 82 13.29 2.47 -12.26
CA ALA A 82 11.93 1.98 -12.05
C ALA A 82 11.21 2.64 -10.86
N VAL A 83 11.96 3.27 -9.94
CA VAL A 83 11.42 3.92 -8.74
C VAL A 83 11.71 5.43 -8.69
N ALA A 84 12.32 5.99 -9.73
CA ALA A 84 12.78 7.37 -9.79
C ALA A 84 11.67 8.41 -9.57
N ASP A 85 10.41 8.05 -9.83
CA ASP A 85 9.27 8.96 -9.72
C ASP A 85 8.45 8.79 -8.44
N ILE A 86 8.86 7.89 -7.53
CA ILE A 86 8.30 7.85 -6.16
C ILE A 86 8.64 9.16 -5.46
N LYS A 87 7.64 9.79 -4.84
CA LYS A 87 7.79 11.08 -4.15
C LYS A 87 7.72 10.91 -2.64
N SER A 88 8.29 11.85 -1.89
CA SER A 88 8.02 11.93 -0.45
C SER A 88 6.51 12.03 -0.20
N GLY A 89 6.01 11.38 0.85
CA GLY A 89 4.57 11.29 1.11
C GLY A 89 3.83 10.17 0.34
N SER A 90 4.49 9.45 -0.57
CA SER A 90 3.82 8.38 -1.32
C SER A 90 3.39 7.23 -0.43
N THR A 91 2.25 6.62 -0.77
CA THR A 91 1.80 5.34 -0.22
C THR A 91 2.27 4.19 -1.10
N ILE A 92 3.05 3.29 -0.50
CA ILE A 92 3.68 2.15 -1.17
C ILE A 92 2.99 0.86 -0.71
N LEU A 93 2.48 0.07 -1.66
CA LEU A 93 2.03 -1.29 -1.41
C LEU A 93 3.19 -2.24 -1.64
N SER A 94 3.71 -2.89 -0.61
CA SER A 94 4.84 -3.82 -0.70
C SER A 94 4.36 -5.26 -0.58
N SER A 95 4.74 -6.11 -1.54
CA SER A 95 4.48 -7.54 -1.44
C SER A 95 5.40 -8.23 -0.44
N GLY A 96 4.94 -9.39 0.04
CA GLY A 96 5.75 -10.34 0.80
C GLY A 96 5.05 -10.85 2.06
N PHE A 97 5.50 -12.01 2.52
CA PHE A 97 5.09 -12.62 3.77
C PHE A 97 6.34 -13.05 4.54
N GLY A 98 6.63 -12.40 5.65
CA GLY A 98 7.93 -12.52 6.31
C GLY A 98 9.08 -12.13 5.37
N LEU A 99 9.90 -13.10 4.96
CA LEU A 99 11.00 -12.92 3.98
C LEU A 99 10.66 -13.49 2.58
N CYS A 100 9.51 -14.14 2.42
CA CYS A 100 9.08 -14.73 1.17
C CYS A 100 8.41 -13.68 0.28
N GLY A 101 8.81 -13.60 -1.00
CA GLY A 101 8.18 -12.67 -1.96
C GLY A 101 8.39 -11.19 -1.66
N VAL A 102 9.37 -10.86 -0.80
CA VAL A 102 9.67 -9.48 -0.43
C VAL A 102 10.36 -8.77 -1.58
N ALA A 103 9.76 -7.67 -2.03
CA ALA A 103 10.36 -6.81 -3.02
C ALA A 103 11.30 -5.80 -2.34
N ALA A 104 12.46 -5.56 -2.93
CA ALA A 104 13.36 -4.50 -2.49
C ALA A 104 13.06 -3.24 -3.28
N ILE A 105 12.79 -2.15 -2.59
CA ILE A 105 12.90 -0.81 -3.19
C ILE A 105 14.39 -0.51 -3.17
N ALA A 106 15.01 -0.45 -4.35
CA ALA A 106 16.40 -0.03 -4.47
C ALA A 106 16.56 1.28 -3.69
N LYS A 107 17.66 1.41 -2.94
CA LYS A 107 17.92 2.54 -2.04
C LYS A 107 17.95 3.86 -2.84
N ARG A 108 16.79 4.44 -3.11
CA ARG A 108 16.68 5.88 -3.29
C ARG A 108 17.22 6.48 -2.01
N GLY A 109 18.31 7.24 -2.09
CA GLY A 109 19.04 7.72 -0.92
C GLY A 109 18.08 8.29 0.12
N ALA A 110 18.33 8.06 1.40
CA ALA A 110 17.42 8.48 2.48
C ALA A 110 17.12 9.99 2.47
N SER A 111 17.99 10.79 1.84
CA SER A 111 17.84 12.23 1.62
C SER A 111 16.87 12.60 0.48
N GLU A 112 16.51 11.69 -0.41
CA GLU A 112 15.69 11.98 -1.60
C GLU A 112 14.20 11.74 -1.40
N VAL A 113 13.84 10.71 -0.62
CA VAL A 113 12.44 10.28 -0.45
C VAL A 113 12.19 9.96 1.02
N THR A 114 11.27 10.70 1.63
CA THR A 114 10.91 10.62 3.04
C THR A 114 9.40 10.60 3.24
N ASN A 115 8.94 10.43 4.48
CA ASN A 115 7.52 10.46 4.84
C ASN A 115 6.67 9.44 4.05
N LEU A 116 7.21 8.25 3.81
CA LEU A 116 6.48 7.19 3.11
C LEU A 116 5.49 6.53 4.05
N THR A 117 4.31 6.23 3.52
CA THR A 117 3.39 5.27 4.11
C THR A 117 3.59 3.93 3.43
N ALA A 118 3.90 2.88 4.18
CA ALA A 118 4.07 1.54 3.64
C ALA A 118 2.94 0.61 4.07
N VAL A 119 2.37 -0.12 3.13
CA VAL A 119 1.31 -1.11 3.35
C VAL A 119 1.86 -2.47 2.97
N SER A 120 1.94 -3.37 3.94
CA SER A 120 2.56 -4.68 3.76
C SER A 120 2.05 -5.64 4.83
N ASN A 121 2.13 -6.95 4.63
CA ASN A 121 1.80 -7.87 5.70
C ASN A 121 2.76 -7.70 6.90
N ASN A 122 4.05 -7.54 6.61
CA ASN A 122 5.14 -7.35 7.59
C ASN A 122 6.13 -6.29 7.10
N ALA A 123 6.95 -5.77 8.01
CA ALA A 123 8.04 -4.85 7.65
C ALA A 123 9.39 -5.55 7.36
N GLY A 124 9.43 -6.88 7.35
CA GLY A 124 10.67 -7.65 7.19
C GLY A 124 11.61 -7.56 8.40
N VAL A 125 12.78 -8.16 8.29
CA VAL A 125 13.86 -8.13 9.30
C VAL A 125 15.23 -7.99 8.61
N GLY A 126 16.25 -7.56 9.34
CA GLY A 126 17.60 -7.39 8.80
C GLY A 126 17.63 -6.33 7.69
N ASP A 127 18.16 -6.69 6.52
CA ASP A 127 18.29 -5.78 5.37
C ASP A 127 17.31 -6.11 4.23
N GLY A 128 16.33 -6.98 4.49
CA GLY A 128 15.31 -7.36 3.52
C GLY A 128 14.09 -6.43 3.51
N GLY A 129 13.65 -6.04 2.32
CA GLY A 129 12.38 -5.33 2.11
C GLY A 129 12.29 -3.97 2.81
N LEU A 130 11.15 -3.74 3.47
CA LEU A 130 10.86 -2.50 4.19
C LEU A 130 11.78 -2.25 5.39
N ALA A 131 12.48 -3.25 5.91
CA ALA A 131 13.35 -3.09 7.07
C ALA A 131 14.45 -2.05 6.82
N SER A 132 14.97 -1.98 5.59
CA SER A 132 15.95 -0.97 5.18
C SER A 132 15.38 0.46 5.23
N LEU A 133 14.13 0.64 4.78
CA LEU A 133 13.44 1.95 4.77
C LEU A 133 13.00 2.38 6.19
N VAL A 134 12.69 1.41 7.05
CA VAL A 134 12.42 1.65 8.47
C VAL A 134 13.70 2.10 9.18
N LYS A 135 14.83 1.40 8.95
CA LYS A 135 16.14 1.77 9.51
C LYS A 135 16.58 3.17 9.07
N SER A 136 16.38 3.52 7.80
CA SER A 136 16.77 4.83 7.27
C SER A 136 15.83 5.98 7.66
N GLY A 137 14.66 5.69 8.25
CA GLY A 137 13.67 6.71 8.62
C GLY A 137 12.84 7.25 7.44
N GLN A 138 12.89 6.59 6.29
CA GLN A 138 12.12 7.01 5.11
C GLN A 138 10.63 6.70 5.26
N VAL A 139 10.28 5.66 6.03
CA VAL A 139 8.90 5.27 6.34
C VAL A 139 8.49 5.90 7.67
N THR A 140 7.39 6.65 7.65
CA THR A 140 6.82 7.31 8.83
C THR A 140 5.52 6.66 9.29
N LYS A 141 4.81 5.92 8.41
CA LYS A 141 3.62 5.16 8.76
C LYS A 141 3.61 3.79 8.10
N LEU A 142 3.18 2.78 8.85
CA LEU A 142 3.01 1.40 8.39
C LEU A 142 1.56 0.95 8.59
N ILE A 143 0.97 0.30 7.60
CA ILE A 143 -0.26 -0.48 7.76
C ILE A 143 0.13 -1.95 7.60
N ILE A 144 0.14 -2.69 8.70
CA ILE A 144 0.66 -4.06 8.78
C ILE A 144 -0.24 -4.97 9.60
N SER A 145 -0.16 -6.27 9.35
CA SER A 145 -0.88 -7.26 10.17
C SER A 145 -0.07 -7.74 11.36
N TYR A 146 1.26 -7.71 11.25
CA TYR A 146 2.15 -8.25 12.26
C TYR A 146 3.55 -7.61 12.22
N LEU A 147 3.99 -7.04 13.35
CA LEU A 147 5.33 -6.45 13.51
C LEU A 147 6.44 -7.49 13.43
N GLY A 148 6.21 -8.66 14.03
CA GLY A 148 7.21 -9.73 14.17
C GLY A 148 8.42 -9.36 15.00
N GLY A 149 9.56 -9.98 14.71
CA GLY A 149 10.82 -9.81 15.45
C GLY A 149 11.64 -8.58 15.06
N ASN A 150 11.05 -7.56 14.43
CA ASN A 150 11.77 -6.37 14.00
C ASN A 150 11.93 -5.37 15.15
N LYS A 151 13.00 -5.53 15.94
CA LYS A 151 13.29 -4.67 17.11
C LYS A 151 13.52 -3.20 16.77
N VAL A 152 13.99 -2.90 15.56
CA VAL A 152 14.14 -1.51 15.11
C VAL A 152 12.78 -0.86 14.90
N LEU A 153 11.85 -1.59 14.26
CA LEU A 153 10.48 -1.12 14.08
C LEU A 153 9.77 -0.94 15.43
N GLU A 154 9.87 -1.94 16.32
CA GLU A 154 9.28 -1.89 17.65
C GLU A 154 9.78 -0.65 18.42
N LYS A 155 11.10 -0.43 18.46
CA LYS A 155 11.69 0.76 19.11
C LYS A 155 11.17 2.07 18.50
N LYS A 156 11.12 2.18 17.18
CA LYS A 156 10.63 3.38 16.47
C LYS A 156 9.14 3.63 16.66
N TYR A 157 8.36 2.58 16.86
CA TYR A 157 6.94 2.70 17.17
C TYR A 157 6.73 3.21 18.60
N LEU A 158 7.42 2.62 19.58
CA LEU A 158 7.34 3.02 20.98
C LEU A 158 7.96 4.40 21.26
N SER A 159 8.90 4.87 20.43
CA SER A 159 9.44 6.24 20.50
C SER A 159 8.58 7.29 19.81
N GLY A 160 7.55 6.88 19.05
CA GLY A 160 6.70 7.77 18.27
C GLY A 160 7.28 8.21 16.92
N GLU A 161 8.47 7.74 16.54
CA GLU A 161 9.08 8.01 15.23
C GLU A 161 8.24 7.45 14.06
N ILE A 162 7.67 6.26 14.25
CA ILE A 162 6.83 5.58 13.25
C ILE A 162 5.43 5.36 13.81
N GLY A 163 4.42 5.62 12.98
CA GLY A 163 3.05 5.20 13.25
C GLY A 163 2.76 3.82 12.67
N ILE A 164 1.99 3.00 13.38
CA ILE A 164 1.57 1.67 12.94
C ILE A 164 0.06 1.54 13.06
N GLU A 165 -0.62 1.35 11.92
CA GLU A 165 -2.00 0.86 11.89
C GLU A 165 -1.97 -0.67 11.84
N LEU A 166 -2.32 -1.32 12.94
CA LEU A 166 -2.53 -2.77 12.97
C LEU A 166 -3.82 -3.13 12.24
N CYS A 167 -3.70 -3.96 11.22
CA CYS A 167 -4.79 -4.36 10.35
C CYS A 167 -4.82 -5.88 10.20
N PRO A 168 -5.90 -6.59 10.57
CA PRO A 168 -5.98 -8.04 10.41
C PRO A 168 -5.61 -8.48 8.99
N GLN A 169 -4.81 -9.54 8.85
CA GLN A 169 -4.22 -9.92 7.55
C GLN A 169 -5.25 -10.10 6.42
N GLY A 170 -6.37 -10.78 6.70
CA GLY A 170 -7.45 -10.94 5.72
C GLY A 170 -8.10 -9.61 5.33
N THR A 171 -8.33 -8.74 6.31
CA THR A 171 -8.83 -7.38 6.07
C THR A 171 -7.85 -6.55 5.26
N LEU A 172 -6.54 -6.61 5.55
CA LEU A 172 -5.50 -5.91 4.80
C LEU A 172 -5.50 -6.32 3.33
N ALA A 173 -5.56 -7.62 3.05
CA ALA A 173 -5.62 -8.15 1.69
C ALA A 173 -6.89 -7.68 0.96
N GLU A 174 -8.06 -7.75 1.60
CA GLU A 174 -9.31 -7.33 0.97
C GLU A 174 -9.40 -5.80 0.80
N ARG A 175 -8.83 -5.01 1.71
CA ARG A 175 -8.71 -3.54 1.54
C ARG A 175 -7.88 -3.17 0.32
N ILE A 176 -6.77 -3.88 0.08
CA ILE A 176 -5.95 -3.69 -1.13
C ILE A 176 -6.73 -4.14 -2.38
N ARG A 177 -7.38 -5.31 -2.33
CA ARG A 177 -8.19 -5.83 -3.43
C ARG A 177 -9.32 -4.86 -3.82
N ALA A 178 -10.06 -4.38 -2.83
CA ALA A 178 -11.15 -3.40 -2.98
C ALA A 178 -10.63 -2.10 -3.64
N GLY A 179 -9.46 -1.62 -3.23
CA GLY A 179 -8.82 -0.44 -3.82
C GLY A 179 -8.52 -0.58 -5.30
N GLY A 180 -8.03 -1.76 -5.72
CA GLY A 180 -7.80 -2.10 -7.13
C GLY A 180 -9.08 -2.36 -7.93
N ALA A 181 -10.15 -2.83 -7.27
CA ALA A 181 -11.44 -3.15 -7.88
C ALA A 181 -12.40 -1.95 -7.96
N GLY A 182 -12.03 -0.78 -7.45
CA GLY A 182 -12.92 0.39 -7.40
C GLY A 182 -14.02 0.31 -6.35
N ILE A 183 -13.87 -0.57 -5.35
CA ILE A 183 -14.80 -0.72 -4.23
C ILE A 183 -14.30 0.17 -3.08
N PRO A 184 -15.04 1.21 -2.67
CA PRO A 184 -14.53 2.17 -1.67
C PRO A 184 -14.50 1.62 -0.24
N ALA A 185 -15.40 0.69 0.08
CA ALA A 185 -15.51 0.04 1.38
C ALA A 185 -16.27 -1.30 1.29
N PHE A 186 -16.08 -2.16 2.27
CA PHE A 186 -16.78 -3.44 2.42
C PHE A 186 -16.99 -3.77 3.91
N PHE A 187 -17.86 -4.73 4.22
CA PHE A 187 -18.10 -5.21 5.58
C PHE A 187 -17.44 -6.57 5.83
N THR A 188 -16.82 -6.75 7.00
CA THR A 188 -16.20 -8.02 7.44
C THR A 188 -16.44 -8.26 8.93
N PRO A 189 -16.67 -9.49 9.39
CA PRO A 189 -16.82 -9.77 10.82
C PRO A 189 -15.46 -9.75 11.55
N THR A 190 -14.34 -9.70 10.81
CA THR A 190 -13.00 -9.69 11.39
C THR A 190 -12.78 -8.46 12.26
N GLY A 191 -12.36 -8.68 13.51
CA GLY A 191 -12.03 -7.63 14.48
C GLY A 191 -13.22 -7.10 15.27
N VAL A 192 -14.45 -7.60 15.04
CA VAL A 192 -15.62 -7.27 15.86
C VAL A 192 -15.38 -7.70 17.31
N ASN A 193 -15.82 -6.88 18.27
CA ASN A 193 -15.59 -7.06 19.71
C ASN A 193 -14.10 -7.12 20.13
N THR A 194 -13.24 -6.44 19.37
CA THR A 194 -11.81 -6.30 19.70
C THR A 194 -11.38 -4.84 19.66
N ALA A 195 -10.15 -4.56 20.11
CA ALA A 195 -9.53 -3.24 20.02
C ALA A 195 -9.42 -2.69 18.58
N ILE A 196 -9.55 -3.55 17.55
CA ILE A 196 -9.65 -3.12 16.15
C ILE A 196 -10.97 -2.41 15.89
N MET A 197 -12.08 -2.94 16.42
CA MET A 197 -13.41 -2.36 16.25
C MET A 197 -13.53 -1.04 17.00
N THR A 198 -13.06 -0.99 18.24
CA THR A 198 -13.15 0.21 19.09
C THR A 198 -12.15 1.29 18.72
N GLY A 199 -11.05 0.93 18.04
CA GLY A 199 -9.96 1.87 17.73
C GLY A 199 -9.00 2.09 18.90
N ASP A 200 -9.05 1.23 19.92
CA ASP A 200 -8.24 1.40 21.14
C ASP A 200 -6.76 1.14 20.93
N ILE A 201 -6.36 0.50 19.83
CA ILE A 201 -4.95 0.32 19.47
C ILE A 201 -4.41 1.67 18.97
N PRO A 202 -3.44 2.29 19.65
CA PRO A 202 -2.84 3.53 19.19
C PRO A 202 -2.17 3.34 17.82
N VAL A 203 -2.23 4.36 16.97
CA VAL A 203 -1.46 4.39 15.73
C VAL A 203 -0.08 4.98 15.96
N ARG A 204 0.06 5.93 16.88
CA ARG A 204 1.35 6.54 17.21
C ARG A 204 1.43 6.90 18.68
N PHE A 205 2.52 6.51 19.32
CA PHE A 205 2.86 6.94 20.66
C PHE A 205 3.66 8.25 20.64
N GLY A 206 3.72 8.93 21.78
CA GLY A 206 4.65 10.01 22.02
C GLY A 206 5.99 9.48 22.52
N PRO A 207 7.04 10.33 22.52
CA PRO A 207 8.29 9.95 23.15
C PRO A 207 8.03 9.62 24.63
N PRO A 208 8.69 8.59 25.18
CA PRO A 208 8.57 8.27 26.60
C PRO A 208 9.02 9.47 27.43
N ALA A 209 8.23 9.83 28.44
CA ALA A 209 8.62 10.87 29.39
C ALA A 209 9.87 10.42 30.16
N GLU A 210 10.75 11.36 30.48
CA GLU A 210 11.99 11.07 31.19
C GLU A 210 11.69 10.37 32.52
N GLY A 211 12.22 9.15 32.70
CA GLY A 211 11.99 8.34 33.90
C GLY A 211 10.63 7.62 33.98
N SER A 212 9.80 7.64 32.93
CA SER A 212 8.51 6.94 32.90
C SER A 212 8.47 5.81 31.87
N THR A 213 7.69 4.77 32.15
CA THR A 213 7.33 3.71 31.20
C THR A 213 5.99 3.94 30.53
N GLU A 214 5.24 4.96 30.97
CA GLU A 214 3.97 5.33 30.33
C GLU A 214 4.23 6.00 28.98
N LEU A 215 3.50 5.52 27.97
CA LEU A 215 3.53 6.07 26.62
C LEU A 215 2.29 6.93 26.40
N SER A 216 2.50 8.20 26.08
CA SER A 216 1.42 9.06 25.61
C SER A 216 0.95 8.61 24.22
N VAL A 217 -0.32 8.84 23.88
CA VAL A 217 -0.87 8.53 22.55
C VAL A 217 -0.92 9.83 21.74
N LEU A 218 -0.17 9.89 20.64
CA LEU A 218 -0.18 11.01 19.70
C LEU A 218 -1.21 10.83 18.58
N GLU A 219 -1.44 9.60 18.14
CA GLU A 219 -2.44 9.26 17.13
C GLU A 219 -3.19 8.03 17.62
N ALA A 220 -4.50 8.18 17.88
CA ALA A 220 -5.36 7.07 18.27
C ALA A 220 -5.73 6.18 17.06
N GLY A 221 -6.18 4.96 17.33
CA GLY A 221 -6.80 4.12 16.32
C GLY A 221 -8.14 4.69 15.86
N THR A 222 -8.58 4.27 14.67
CA THR A 222 -9.88 4.67 14.13
C THR A 222 -10.95 3.65 14.53
N PRO A 223 -12.01 4.00 15.25
CA PRO A 223 -13.14 3.11 15.48
C PRO A 223 -13.78 2.71 14.15
N ARG A 224 -14.27 1.47 14.05
CA ARG A 224 -14.95 0.99 12.84
C ARG A 224 -16.44 1.27 12.93
N GLU A 225 -17.02 1.80 11.84
CA GLU A 225 -18.48 1.77 11.66
C GLU A 225 -18.92 0.30 11.67
N THR A 226 -19.99 -0.01 12.39
CA THR A 226 -20.53 -1.36 12.42
C THR A 226 -21.95 -1.43 11.88
N ARG A 227 -22.30 -2.59 11.35
CA ARG A 227 -23.66 -2.90 10.90
C ARG A 227 -23.98 -4.36 11.16
N GLU A 228 -25.24 -4.62 11.45
CA GLU A 228 -25.75 -5.99 11.57
C GLU A 228 -26.26 -6.49 10.22
N PHE A 229 -25.87 -7.72 9.88
CA PHE A 229 -26.41 -8.49 8.77
C PHE A 229 -26.72 -9.89 9.29
N ASP A 230 -27.94 -10.37 9.08
CA ASP A 230 -28.38 -11.71 9.47
C ASP A 230 -28.06 -12.08 10.94
N GLY A 231 -28.29 -11.14 11.87
CA GLY A 231 -28.05 -11.35 13.31
C GLY A 231 -26.58 -11.32 13.72
N LYS A 232 -25.66 -10.90 12.84
CA LYS A 232 -24.21 -10.79 13.13
C LYS A 232 -23.71 -9.38 12.86
N THR A 233 -22.86 -8.88 13.76
CA THR A 233 -22.19 -7.58 13.61
C THR A 233 -20.98 -7.70 12.68
N TYR A 234 -20.79 -6.70 11.82
CA TYR A 234 -19.65 -6.56 10.90
C TYR A 234 -19.04 -5.17 11.02
N ASN A 235 -17.72 -5.08 10.83
CA ASN A 235 -16.97 -3.82 10.70
C ASN A 235 -16.97 -3.36 9.25
N MET A 236 -17.18 -2.06 9.00
CA MET A 236 -16.90 -1.42 7.72
C MET A 236 -15.41 -1.11 7.60
N GLU A 237 -14.80 -1.60 6.53
CA GLU A 237 -13.39 -1.41 6.21
C GLU A 237 -13.25 -0.65 4.89
N ARG A 238 -12.41 0.39 4.91
CA ARG A 238 -12.17 1.23 3.72
C ARG A 238 -11.04 0.67 2.88
N ALA A 239 -11.22 0.72 1.57
CA ALA A 239 -10.18 0.31 0.64
C ALA A 239 -8.88 1.09 0.84
N ILE A 240 -7.76 0.39 0.66
CA ILE A 240 -6.42 0.99 0.63
C ILE A 240 -6.00 1.14 -0.83
N LYS A 241 -5.55 2.34 -1.19
CA LYS A 241 -4.93 2.64 -2.47
C LYS A 241 -3.48 3.04 -2.22
N GLY A 242 -2.58 2.59 -3.08
CA GLY A 242 -1.20 3.08 -3.11
C GLY A 242 -0.92 3.85 -4.39
N ASP A 243 0.07 4.73 -4.33
CA ASP A 243 0.63 5.43 -5.48
C ASP A 243 1.52 4.49 -6.32
N VAL A 244 2.13 3.52 -5.65
CA VAL A 244 2.96 2.49 -6.25
C VAL A 244 2.74 1.14 -5.56
N GLY A 245 2.68 0.08 -6.37
CA GLY A 245 2.82 -1.30 -5.90
C GLY A 245 4.22 -1.80 -6.24
N VAL A 246 4.87 -2.46 -5.29
CA VAL A 246 6.20 -3.06 -5.47
C VAL A 246 6.08 -4.54 -5.14
N LEU A 247 6.34 -5.38 -6.13
CA LEU A 247 6.12 -6.81 -6.03
C LEU A 247 7.29 -7.63 -6.58
N ARG A 248 7.46 -8.83 -6.03
CA ARG A 248 8.45 -9.80 -6.51
C ARG A 248 7.75 -10.96 -7.22
N ALA A 249 7.98 -11.10 -8.52
CA ALA A 249 7.50 -12.23 -9.32
C ALA A 249 8.64 -13.24 -9.59
N TRP A 250 8.28 -14.47 -9.94
CA TRP A 250 9.24 -15.50 -10.40
C TRP A 250 9.65 -15.26 -11.85
N LYS A 251 8.68 -14.91 -12.71
CA LYS A 251 8.90 -14.60 -14.13
C LYS A 251 8.01 -13.43 -14.52
N VAL A 252 8.55 -12.56 -15.38
CA VAL A 252 7.81 -11.44 -15.99
C VAL A 252 8.22 -11.34 -17.46
N ASP A 253 7.25 -11.15 -18.36
CA ASP A 253 7.53 -10.84 -19.76
C ASP A 253 7.62 -9.32 -20.01
N GLU A 254 7.99 -8.90 -21.22
CA GLU A 254 8.16 -7.48 -21.56
C GLU A 254 6.85 -6.67 -21.52
N ALA A 255 5.69 -7.35 -21.65
CA ALA A 255 4.37 -6.76 -21.52
C ALA A 255 3.95 -6.55 -20.04
N GLY A 256 4.66 -7.20 -19.11
CA GLY A 256 4.44 -7.11 -17.67
C GLY A 256 3.54 -8.20 -17.10
N ASN A 257 3.30 -9.31 -17.82
CA ASN A 257 2.58 -10.46 -17.28
C ASN A 257 3.47 -11.20 -16.28
N CYS A 258 2.97 -11.41 -15.06
CA CYS A 258 3.75 -12.03 -13.98
C CYS A 258 3.31 -13.47 -13.69
N ARG A 259 4.29 -14.34 -13.35
CA ARG A 259 4.06 -15.61 -12.66
C ARG A 259 4.76 -15.60 -11.32
N PHE A 260 4.11 -16.11 -10.27
CA PHE A 260 4.63 -16.22 -8.90
C PHE A 260 4.93 -17.69 -8.56
N ARG A 261 5.85 -17.93 -7.63
CA ARG A 261 6.26 -19.26 -7.15
C ARG A 261 6.74 -19.19 -5.72
#